data_AF-A0AAE5WV64-F1
#
_entry.id   AF-A0AAE5WV64-F1
#
_cell.length_a   1.000
_cell.length_b   1.000
_cell.length_c   1.000
_cell.angle_alpha   90.00
_cell.angle_beta   90.00
_cell.angle_gamma   90.00
#
_symmetry.space_group_name_H-M   'P 1'
#
loop_
_entity.id
_entity.type
_entity.pdbx_description
1 polymer ?
#
loop_
_entity_poly.entity_id
_entity_poly.type
_entity_poly.pdbx_seq_one_letter_code
_entity_poly.pdbx_strand_id
1 'polypeptide(L)' 'MNRRAKISTGTNARPRDETIAESGPGIPDDSGRLVELTDAEIKRVEASLLLGRRDEPKDELDEQIELPQRGSP' A
#
# COMPACT_ATOMS: atom_id res chain seq x y z
N MET A 1 -8.22 -28.57 -24.39
CA MET A 1 -9.23 -27.54 -24.08
C MET A 1 -9.22 -26.51 -25.21
N ASN A 2 -10.30 -26.40 -25.98
CA ASN A 2 -10.37 -25.56 -27.19
C ASN A 2 -10.80 -24.12 -26.83
N ARG A 3 -9.84 -23.25 -26.50
CA ARG A 3 -10.06 -21.82 -26.32
C ARG A 3 -9.97 -21.14 -27.69
N ARG A 4 -11.10 -21.11 -28.42
CA ARG A 4 -11.38 -20.44 -29.71
C ARG A 4 -10.14 -19.84 -30.42
N ALA A 5 -9.76 -20.38 -31.58
CA ALA A 5 -8.70 -19.81 -32.41
C ALA A 5 -8.91 -18.30 -32.69
N LYS A 6 -7.82 -17.52 -32.76
CA LYS A 6 -7.89 -16.10 -33.14
C LYS A 6 -8.42 -15.99 -34.58
N ILE A 7 -9.34 -15.05 -34.81
CA ILE A 7 -9.94 -14.81 -36.14
C ILE A 7 -9.15 -13.80 -36.98
N SER A 8 -8.14 -13.14 -36.42
CA SER A 8 -7.35 -12.11 -37.10
C SER A 8 -5.89 -12.13 -36.64
N THR A 9 -5.00 -11.88 -37.59
CA THR A 9 -3.54 -11.70 -37.42
C THR A 9 -3.08 -10.27 -37.74
N GLY A 10 -4.02 -9.34 -37.96
CA GLY A 10 -3.68 -7.94 -38.28
C GLY A 10 -3.09 -7.19 -37.08
N THR A 11 -2.52 -6.00 -37.33
CA THR A 11 -1.78 -5.21 -36.33
C THR A 11 -2.58 -4.88 -35.05
N ASN A 12 -3.90 -4.83 -35.15
CA ASN A 12 -4.81 -4.58 -34.01
C ASN A 12 -5.30 -5.87 -33.32
N ALA A 13 -4.76 -7.04 -33.67
CA ALA A 13 -5.18 -8.31 -33.08
C ALA A 13 -4.72 -8.41 -31.61
N ARG A 14 -5.67 -8.33 -30.68
CA ARG A 14 -5.38 -8.41 -29.24
C ARG A 14 -4.77 -9.78 -28.86
N PRO A 15 -3.62 -9.80 -28.15
CA PRO A 15 -3.09 -11.01 -27.53
C PRO A 15 -4.08 -11.59 -26.52
N ARG A 16 -4.29 -12.93 -26.56
CA ARG A 16 -5.23 -13.63 -25.66
C ARG A 16 -4.53 -14.33 -24.50
N ASP A 17 -3.30 -14.77 -24.71
CA ASP A 17 -2.50 -15.54 -23.75
C ASP A 17 -1.26 -14.78 -23.28
N GLU A 18 -1.22 -13.46 -23.49
CA GLU A 18 -0.15 -12.58 -23.02
C GLU A 18 -0.71 -11.64 -21.94
N THR A 19 0.10 -11.37 -20.93
CA THR A 19 -0.21 -10.42 -19.87
C THR A 19 -0.07 -8.99 -20.37
N ILE A 20 -0.93 -8.08 -19.89
CA ILE A 20 -0.75 -6.65 -20.12
C ILE A 20 0.53 -6.22 -19.37
N ALA A 21 1.31 -5.29 -19.92
CA ALA A 21 2.64 -4.93 -19.42
C ALA A 21 2.71 -4.61 -17.90
N GLU A 22 1.58 -4.23 -17.29
CA GLU A 22 1.45 -3.90 -15.87
C GLU A 22 1.05 -5.11 -14.97
N SER A 23 0.60 -6.22 -15.56
CA SER A 23 0.08 -7.42 -14.84
C SER A 23 0.81 -8.71 -15.22
N GLY A 24 2.05 -8.58 -15.71
CA GLY A 24 2.94 -9.71 -15.95
C GLY A 24 3.39 -10.40 -14.66
N PRO A 25 3.82 -11.67 -14.72
CA PRO A 25 4.41 -12.35 -13.57
C PRO A 25 5.67 -11.61 -13.08
N GLY A 26 5.71 -11.32 -11.77
CA GLY A 26 6.74 -10.51 -11.11
C GLY A 26 6.09 -9.58 -10.09
N ILE A 27 6.79 -9.23 -9.00
CA ILE A 27 6.35 -8.14 -8.13
C ILE A 27 6.73 -6.83 -8.84
N PRO A 28 5.86 -5.81 -8.88
CA PRO A 28 6.26 -4.48 -9.30
C PRO A 28 7.54 -4.06 -8.59
N ASP A 29 8.46 -3.45 -9.32
CA ASP A 29 9.63 -2.85 -8.69
C ASP A 29 9.18 -1.61 -7.90
N ASP A 30 8.84 -1.82 -6.63
CA ASP A 30 8.46 -0.77 -5.69
C ASP A 30 9.68 0.01 -5.15
N SER A 31 10.87 -0.20 -5.73
CA SER A 31 12.05 0.58 -5.36
C SER A 31 11.93 2.02 -5.87
N GLY A 32 11.66 2.94 -4.94
CA GLY A 32 11.73 4.37 -5.18
C GLY A 32 13.17 4.90 -5.10
N ARG A 33 13.44 6.04 -5.75
CA ARG A 33 14.66 6.80 -5.47
C ARG A 33 14.57 7.41 -4.08
N LEU A 34 15.68 7.42 -3.36
CA LEU A 34 15.79 8.16 -2.11
C LEU A 34 15.56 9.65 -2.37
N VAL A 35 14.82 10.28 -1.47
CA VAL A 35 14.59 11.73 -1.47
C VAL A 35 15.59 12.35 -0.51
N GLU A 36 16.43 13.24 -1.02
CA GLU A 36 17.31 14.06 -0.18
C GLU A 36 16.47 15.10 0.56
N LEU A 37 16.60 15.16 1.88
CA LEU A 37 15.87 16.07 2.74
C LEU A 37 16.84 17.00 3.47
N THR A 38 16.46 18.26 3.64
CA THR A 38 17.21 19.19 4.48
C THR A 38 16.89 18.98 5.95
N ASP A 39 17.82 19.36 6.84
CA ASP A 39 17.61 19.31 8.31
C ASP A 39 16.36 20.09 8.75
N ALA A 40 16.01 21.15 8.03
CA ALA A 40 14.82 21.97 8.31
C ALA A 40 13.52 21.23 7.97
N GLU A 41 13.51 20.45 6.89
CA GLU A 41 12.36 19.62 6.50
C GLU A 41 12.19 18.45 7.45
N ILE A 42 13.28 17.80 7.85
CA ILE A 42 13.26 16.72 8.85
C ILE A 42 12.64 17.22 10.15
N LYS A 43 13.14 18.34 10.71
CA LYS A 43 12.59 18.92 11.95
C LYS A 43 11.12 19.30 11.85
N ARG A 44 10.68 19.81 10.70
CA ARG A 44 9.27 20.16 10.46
C ARG A 44 8.37 18.93 10.50
N VAL A 45 8.79 17.84 9.86
CA VAL A 45 8.04 16.58 9.83
C VAL A 45 8.02 15.94 11.21
N GLU A 46 9.15 15.90 11.92
CA GLU A 46 9.22 15.41 13.30
C GLU A 46 8.22 16.13 14.21
N ALA A 47 8.19 17.47 14.17
CA ALA A 47 7.23 18.24 14.96
C ALA A 47 5.76 17.92 14.57
N SER A 48 5.48 17.74 13.28
CA SER A 48 4.14 17.39 12.79
C SER A 48 3.68 15.99 13.23
N LEU A 49 4.60 15.03 13.32
CA LEU A 49 4.29 13.67 13.78
C LEU A 49 4.01 13.62 15.29
N LEU A 50 4.60 14.54 16.05
CA LEU A 50 4.43 14.65 17.49
C LEU A 50 3.13 15.37 17.89
N LEU A 51 2.67 16.32 17.08
CA LEU A 51 1.52 17.17 17.42
C LEU A 51 0.14 16.50 17.29
N GLY A 52 0.00 15.45 16.48
CA GLY A 52 -1.32 14.97 16.04
C GLY A 52 -1.69 13.53 16.42
N ARG A 53 -0.87 12.81 17.20
CA ARG A 53 -1.04 11.35 17.34
C ARG A 53 -0.92 10.78 18.75
N ARG A 54 -0.72 11.60 19.79
CA ARG A 54 -0.40 11.07 21.11
C ARG A 54 -1.49 11.22 22.15
N ASP A 55 -2.33 12.23 22.07
CA ASP A 55 -3.22 12.51 23.22
C ASP A 55 -4.52 11.71 23.10
N GLU A 56 -5.23 11.79 21.96
CA GLU A 56 -6.47 11.03 21.73
C GLU A 56 -6.33 9.50 21.84
N PRO A 57 -5.35 8.82 21.19
CA PRO A 57 -5.26 7.36 21.27
C PRO A 57 -4.69 6.86 22.60
N LYS A 58 -4.11 7.75 23.44
CA LYS A 58 -3.67 7.38 24.79
C LYS A 58 -4.85 7.35 25.74
N ASP A 59 -5.70 8.38 25.70
CA ASP A 59 -6.88 8.45 26.54
C ASP A 59 -7.83 7.26 26.25
N GLU A 60 -8.01 6.92 24.97
CA GLU A 60 -8.80 5.73 24.55
C GLU A 60 -8.16 4.41 25.02
N LEU A 61 -6.83 4.30 25.00
CA LEU A 61 -6.12 3.09 25.46
C LEU A 61 -6.24 2.93 26.98
N ASP A 62 -6.12 4.01 27.73
CA ASP A 62 -6.23 3.99 29.19
C ASP A 62 -7.68 3.63 29.61
N GLU A 63 -8.70 4.15 28.93
CA GLU A 63 -10.10 3.72 29.14
C GLU A 63 -10.30 2.22 28.87
N GLN A 64 -9.69 1.66 27.82
CA GLN A 64 -9.78 0.23 27.52
C GLN A 64 -9.05 -0.65 28.55
N ILE A 65 -7.99 -0.15 29.19
CA ILE A 65 -7.28 -0.84 30.26
C ILE A 65 -8.11 -0.86 31.55
N GLU A 66 -8.85 0.20 31.85
CA GLU A 66 -9.73 0.28 33.03
C GLU A 66 -10.99 -0.59 32.89
N LEU A 67 -11.44 -0.86 31.65
CA LEU A 67 -12.57 -1.75 31.42
C LEU A 67 -12.22 -3.21 31.80
N PRO A 68 -13.15 -3.92 32.46
CA PRO A 68 -12.95 -5.33 32.79
C PRO A 68 -12.80 -6.15 31.50
N GLN A 69 -11.60 -6.68 31.29
CA GLN A 69 -11.26 -7.56 30.17
C GLN A 69 -12.11 -8.82 30.27
N ARG A 70 -13.17 -8.94 29.45
CA ARG A 70 -13.89 -10.20 29.32
C ARG A 70 -12.97 -11.15 28.57
N GLY A 71 -12.44 -12.15 29.28
CA GLY A 71 -11.75 -13.26 28.65
C GLY A 71 -12.69 -13.93 27.64
N SER A 72 -12.17 -14.21 26.45
CA SER A 72 -12.83 -15.14 25.53
C SER A 72 -12.91 -16.53 26.19
N PRO A 73 -14.02 -17.27 25.99
CA PRO A 73 -14.18 -18.62 26.52
C PRO A 73 -13.18 -19.62 25.93
#